data_AF-A0A3S2JLX5-F1
#
_entry.id   AF-A0A3S2JLX5-F1
#
_cell.length_a   1.000
_cell.length_b   1.000
_cell.length_c   1.000
_cell.angle_alpha   90.00
_cell.angle_beta   90.00
_cell.angle_gamma   90.00
#
_symmetry.space_group_name_H-M   'P 1'
#
loop_
_entity.id
_entity.type
_entity.pdbx_description
1 polymer ?
#
loop_
_entity_poly.entity_id
_entity_poly.type
_entity_poly.pdbx_seq_one_letter_code
_entity_poly.pdbx_strand_id
1 'polypeptide(L)'
;MNMLTGGPLNWRFSKAQAGLGALGDLGSHHIYQARFLVGEVAEVAAMTGTWSKDSSNQILDVNDDAFVCAARLENGATASFEATRVAGAHNLGGFIEVDGTKGSVAFHMERLNELVIYEPKRGPRVQMVTQAGHPYSDF
;
A
#
# COMPACT_ATOMS: atom_id res chain seq x y z
N MET A 1 11.06 -14.00 -0.34
CA MET A 1 11.58 -14.75 -1.52
C MET A 1 12.16 -13.71 -2.46
N ASN A 2 13.47 -13.72 -2.70
CA ASN A 2 14.13 -12.68 -3.51
C ASN A 2 13.91 -13.01 -4.99
N MET A 3 12.84 -12.45 -5.60
CA MET A 3 12.32 -12.86 -6.93
C MET A 3 13.03 -12.21 -8.12
N LEU A 4 14.20 -11.63 -7.88
CA LEU A 4 15.08 -11.03 -8.90
C LEU A 4 16.05 -12.04 -9.54
N THR A 5 16.08 -13.29 -9.06
CA THR A 5 17.13 -14.27 -9.41
C THR A 5 16.72 -15.32 -10.46
N GLY A 6 15.62 -15.13 -11.20
CA GLY A 6 15.26 -15.97 -12.37
C GLY A 6 14.76 -17.38 -12.04
N GLY A 7 14.17 -17.57 -10.85
CA GLY A 7 13.46 -18.81 -10.51
C GLY A 7 12.11 -18.96 -11.25
N PRO A 8 11.47 -20.14 -11.21
CA PRO A 8 10.20 -20.35 -11.90
C PRO A 8 9.12 -19.42 -11.36
N LEU A 9 8.57 -18.57 -12.23
CA LEU A 9 7.41 -17.73 -11.92
C LEU A 9 6.14 -18.61 -11.90
N ASN A 10 5.24 -18.34 -10.97
CA ASN A 10 3.94 -19.00 -10.90
C ASN A 10 2.83 -18.14 -11.53
N TRP A 11 1.60 -18.67 -11.57
CA TRP A 11 0.46 -18.01 -12.22
C TRP A 11 0.19 -16.57 -11.74
N ARG A 12 0.56 -16.19 -10.51
CA ARG A 12 0.37 -14.82 -9.97
C ARG A 12 1.19 -13.77 -10.71
N PHE A 13 2.25 -14.18 -11.39
CA PHE A 13 3.10 -13.30 -12.20
C PHE A 13 2.59 -13.19 -13.64
N SER A 14 1.74 -14.12 -14.08
CA SER A 14 1.22 -14.13 -15.45
C SER A 14 0.21 -13.01 -15.63
N LYS A 15 0.48 -12.07 -16.54
CA LYS A 15 -0.47 -11.01 -16.90
C LYS A 15 -1.73 -11.61 -17.52
N ALA A 16 -1.60 -12.67 -18.32
CA ALA A 16 -2.73 -13.36 -18.93
C ALA A 16 -3.66 -14.04 -17.90
N GLN A 17 -3.13 -14.59 -16.81
CA GLN A 17 -3.92 -15.32 -15.82
C GLN A 17 -4.37 -14.45 -14.64
N ALA A 18 -3.48 -13.62 -14.10
CA ALA A 18 -3.75 -12.81 -12.90
C ALA A 18 -4.12 -11.36 -13.22
N GLY A 19 -3.82 -10.88 -14.43
CA GLY A 19 -3.99 -9.47 -14.79
C GLY A 19 -2.91 -8.60 -14.15
N LEU A 20 -3.25 -7.96 -13.03
CA LEU A 20 -2.37 -7.03 -12.33
C LEU A 20 -1.44 -7.78 -11.36
N GLY A 21 -0.26 -7.21 -11.12
CA GLY A 21 0.73 -7.72 -10.17
C GLY A 21 0.66 -6.99 -8.84
N ALA A 22 1.74 -6.32 -8.44
CA ALA A 22 1.81 -5.58 -7.17
C ALA A 22 0.68 -4.54 -7.02
N LEU A 23 0.27 -3.88 -8.10
CA LEU A 23 -0.88 -2.98 -8.11
C LEU A 23 -2.18 -3.68 -7.71
N GLY A 24 -2.44 -4.87 -8.23
CA GLY A 24 -3.66 -5.61 -7.95
C GLY A 24 -3.63 -6.30 -6.58
N ASP A 25 -2.51 -6.92 -6.25
CA ASP A 25 -2.32 -7.74 -5.04
C ASP A 25 -2.15 -6.89 -3.78
N LEU A 26 -1.40 -5.79 -3.87
CA LEU A 26 -1.04 -4.95 -2.72
C LEU A 26 -1.65 -3.55 -2.83
N GLY A 27 -1.54 -2.92 -4.01
CA GLY A 27 -2.03 -1.57 -4.26
C GLY A 27 -3.53 -1.40 -4.04
N SER A 28 -4.32 -2.42 -4.41
CA SER A 28 -5.78 -2.42 -4.23
C SER A 28 -6.19 -2.22 -2.76
N HIS A 29 -5.45 -2.80 -1.82
CA HIS A 29 -5.69 -2.63 -0.38
C HIS A 29 -5.44 -1.19 0.06
N HIS A 30 -4.33 -0.57 -0.38
CA HIS A 30 -4.02 0.83 -0.05
C HIS A 30 -5.01 1.82 -0.69
N ILE A 31 -5.40 1.57 -1.94
CA ILE A 31 -6.43 2.36 -2.63
C ILE A 31 -7.75 2.25 -1.88
N TYR A 32 -8.15 1.05 -1.46
CA TYR A 32 -9.38 0.86 -0.68
C TYR A 32 -9.33 1.59 0.67
N GLN A 33 -8.20 1.53 1.38
CA GLN A 33 -8.02 2.25 2.65
C GLN A 33 -8.17 3.77 2.46
N ALA A 34 -7.58 4.36 1.43
CA ALA A 34 -7.75 5.79 1.14
C ALA A 34 -9.20 6.15 0.78
N ARG A 35 -9.87 5.29 -0.01
CA ARG A 35 -11.30 5.46 -0.33
C ARG A 35 -12.18 5.46 0.92
N PHE A 36 -11.91 4.52 1.83
CA PHE A 36 -12.64 4.40 3.09
C PHE A 36 -12.39 5.57 4.06
N LEU A 37 -11.13 6.01 4.19
CA LEU A 37 -10.74 7.01 5.19
C LEU A 37 -10.90 8.46 4.72
N VAL A 38 -10.67 8.73 3.43
CA VAL A 38 -10.51 10.09 2.92
C VAL A 38 -11.53 10.41 1.84
N GLY A 39 -11.74 9.52 0.87
CA GLY A 39 -12.71 9.69 -0.21
C GLY A 39 -12.27 9.07 -1.53
N GLU A 40 -13.16 9.13 -2.52
CA GLU A 40 -12.97 8.50 -3.82
C GLU A 40 -11.87 9.17 -4.67
N VAL A 41 -11.19 8.37 -5.49
CA VAL A 41 -10.11 8.82 -6.38
C VAL A 41 -10.71 9.41 -7.65
N ALA A 42 -10.34 10.65 -7.99
CA ALA A 42 -10.82 11.34 -9.18
C ALA A 42 -9.88 11.18 -10.37
N GLU A 43 -8.57 11.35 -10.16
CA GLU A 43 -7.56 11.23 -11.21
C GLU A 43 -6.21 10.76 -10.65
N VAL A 44 -5.41 10.13 -11.50
CA VAL A 44 -4.10 9.57 -11.15
C VAL A 44 -3.06 9.83 -12.23
N ALA A 45 -1.80 9.92 -11.80
CA ALA A 45 -0.63 9.76 -12.65
C ALA A 45 0.28 8.71 -12.00
N ALA A 46 0.60 7.65 -12.76
CA ALA A 46 1.27 6.48 -12.21
C ALA A 46 2.39 5.95 -13.10
N MET A 47 3.36 5.29 -12.45
CA MET A 47 4.43 4.54 -13.09
C MET A 47 4.41 3.12 -12.55
N THR A 48 4.58 2.13 -13.43
CA THR A 48 4.73 0.72 -13.08
C THR A 48 6.10 0.22 -13.49
N GLY A 49 6.65 -0.73 -12.74
CA GLY A 49 7.92 -1.38 -13.05
C GLY A 49 7.82 -2.90 -13.01
N THR A 50 8.52 -3.56 -13.93
CA THR A 50 8.63 -5.02 -14.00
C THR A 50 10.09 -5.39 -14.20
N TRP A 51 10.61 -6.26 -13.33
CA TRP A 51 12.00 -6.72 -13.28
C TRP A 51 12.10 -8.24 -13.09
N SER A 52 11.06 -8.90 -12.57
CA SER A 52 10.97 -10.35 -12.47
C SER A 52 10.99 -10.99 -13.85
N LYS A 53 11.77 -12.06 -13.95
CA LYS A 53 12.06 -12.77 -15.20
C LYS A 53 11.65 -14.23 -15.08
N ASP A 54 11.21 -14.80 -16.19
CA ASP A 54 10.90 -16.22 -16.31
C ASP A 54 12.16 -17.11 -16.25
N SER A 55 11.97 -18.42 -16.37
CA SER A 55 13.06 -19.41 -16.41
C SER A 55 14.02 -19.25 -17.59
N SER A 56 13.62 -18.52 -18.63
CA SER A 56 14.43 -18.16 -19.79
C SER A 56 15.12 -16.80 -19.61
N ASN A 57 15.04 -16.19 -18.42
CA ASN A 57 15.61 -14.89 -18.07
C ASN A 57 15.01 -13.74 -18.91
N GLN A 58 13.74 -13.85 -19.27
CA GLN A 58 12.99 -12.85 -20.06
C GLN A 58 11.78 -12.31 -19.29
N ILE A 59 11.34 -11.09 -19.64
CA ILE A 59 10.10 -10.49 -19.13
C ILE A 59 9.02 -10.72 -20.20
N LEU A 60 8.48 -11.94 -20.24
CA LEU A 60 7.39 -12.33 -21.14
C LEU A 60 6.17 -12.71 -20.30
N ASP A 61 5.03 -12.08 -20.58
CA ASP A 61 3.78 -12.28 -19.81
C ASP A 61 3.92 -12.01 -18.30
N VAL A 62 4.83 -11.15 -17.86
CA VAL A 62 5.00 -10.79 -16.46
C VAL A 62 4.23 -9.51 -16.13
N ASN A 63 3.38 -9.54 -15.11
CA ASN A 63 2.69 -8.36 -14.58
C ASN A 63 3.62 -7.48 -13.73
N ASP A 64 3.14 -6.33 -13.28
CA ASP A 64 3.94 -5.34 -12.56
C ASP A 64 4.50 -5.88 -11.22
N ASP A 65 5.77 -5.58 -10.94
CA ASP A 65 6.42 -5.87 -9.66
C ASP A 65 6.29 -4.71 -8.68
N ALA A 66 6.10 -3.50 -9.19
CA ALA A 66 5.83 -2.32 -8.40
C ALA A 66 4.99 -1.29 -9.17
N PHE A 67 4.31 -0.44 -8.42
CA PHE A 67 3.75 0.80 -8.93
C PHE A 67 3.95 1.94 -7.94
N VAL A 68 4.04 3.16 -8.46
CA VAL A 68 4.00 4.41 -7.71
C VAL A 68 3.00 5.33 -8.40
N CYS A 69 2.15 5.98 -7.62
CA CYS A 69 1.03 6.76 -8.13
C CYS A 69 0.83 8.03 -7.29
N ALA A 70 0.70 9.17 -7.96
CA ALA A 70 0.12 10.38 -7.37
C ALA A 70 -1.35 10.47 -7.78
N ALA A 71 -2.21 10.91 -6.85
CA ALA A 71 -3.65 10.97 -7.07
C ALA A 71 -4.26 12.27 -6.53
N ARG A 72 -5.36 12.68 -7.16
CA ARG A 72 -6.31 13.66 -6.61
C ARG A 72 -7.60 12.94 -6.27
N LEU A 73 -8.15 13.25 -5.10
CA LEU A 73 -9.44 12.74 -4.64
C LEU A 73 -10.56 13.71 -5.02
N GLU A 74 -11.80 13.23 -5.08
CA GLU A 74 -12.97 14.04 -5.45
C GLU A 74 -13.19 15.24 -4.54
N ASN A 75 -12.78 15.14 -3.27
CA ASN A 75 -12.87 16.22 -2.29
C ASN A 75 -11.70 17.24 -2.35
N GLY A 76 -10.80 17.09 -3.32
CA GLY A 76 -9.63 17.96 -3.51
C GLY A 76 -8.38 17.58 -2.73
N ALA A 77 -8.43 16.55 -1.88
CA ALA A 77 -7.23 16.01 -1.23
C ALA A 77 -6.27 15.39 -2.26
N THR A 78 -4.98 15.38 -1.94
CA THR A 78 -3.95 14.69 -2.70
C THR A 78 -3.55 13.40 -1.99
N ALA A 79 -3.17 12.38 -2.74
CA ALA A 79 -2.64 11.14 -2.19
C ALA A 79 -1.46 10.62 -2.99
N SER A 80 -0.64 9.80 -2.34
CA SER A 80 0.42 9.02 -2.96
C SER A 80 0.23 7.55 -2.59
N PHE A 81 0.30 6.67 -3.58
CA PHE A 81 0.23 5.23 -3.40
C PHE A 81 1.50 4.58 -3.94
N GLU A 82 2.01 3.60 -3.22
CA GLU A 82 3.10 2.77 -3.65
C GLU A 82 2.81 1.33 -3.22
N ALA A 83 3.14 0.38 -4.08
CA ALA A 83 3.32 -0.99 -3.65
C ALA A 83 4.38 -1.69 -4.48
N THR A 84 5.07 -2.65 -3.86
CA THR A 84 6.12 -3.45 -4.49
C THR A 84 6.20 -4.82 -3.85
N ARG A 85 6.40 -5.85 -4.67
CA ARG A 85 6.67 -7.23 -4.22
C ARG A 85 8.15 -7.61 -4.23
N VAL A 86 9.01 -6.68 -4.64
CA VAL A 86 10.47 -6.90 -4.80
C VAL A 86 11.31 -6.15 -3.77
N ALA A 87 10.67 -5.45 -2.82
CA ALA A 87 11.36 -4.83 -1.69
C ALA A 87 11.64 -5.87 -0.57
N GLY A 88 12.84 -6.45 -0.59
CA GLY A 88 13.22 -7.53 0.35
C GLY A 88 13.31 -7.15 1.84
N ALA A 89 13.25 -5.86 2.18
CA ALA A 89 13.31 -5.38 3.56
C ALA A 89 11.94 -5.37 4.26
N HIS A 90 10.84 -5.47 3.51
CA HIS A 90 9.49 -5.28 4.05
C HIS A 90 8.66 -6.56 3.86
N ASN A 91 8.39 -7.25 4.96
CA ASN A 91 7.58 -8.48 4.93
C ASN A 91 6.08 -8.19 5.07
N LEU A 92 5.73 -7.18 5.88
CA LEU A 92 4.35 -6.71 6.06
C LEU A 92 4.31 -5.17 6.15
N GLY A 93 5.04 -4.50 5.26
CA GLY A 93 5.31 -3.06 5.32
C GLY A 93 4.14 -2.14 4.98
N GLY A 94 2.90 -2.62 5.02
CA GLY A 94 1.73 -1.79 4.73
C GLY A 94 1.66 -0.61 5.69
N PHE A 95 1.59 0.60 5.13
CA PHE A 95 1.58 1.85 5.87
C PHE A 95 0.55 2.80 5.27
N ILE A 96 -0.14 3.54 6.14
CA ILE A 96 -1.01 4.63 5.73
C ILE A 96 -0.87 5.80 6.70
N GLU A 97 -0.87 7.00 6.15
CA GLU A 97 -0.92 8.27 6.89
C GLU A 97 -1.99 9.15 6.26
N VAL A 98 -2.78 9.80 7.10
CA VAL A 98 -3.81 10.76 6.69
C VAL A 98 -3.56 12.07 7.44
N ASP A 99 -3.26 13.11 6.69
CA ASP A 99 -3.04 14.46 7.19
C ASP A 99 -4.25 15.35 6.94
N GLY A 100 -4.75 15.96 8.01
CA GLY A 100 -5.85 16.92 7.96
C GLY A 100 -5.49 18.22 8.67
N THR A 101 -6.34 19.23 8.48
CA THR A 101 -6.18 20.55 9.12
C THR A 101 -6.29 20.52 10.65
N LYS A 102 -6.82 19.43 11.22
CA LYS A 102 -7.03 19.27 12.67
C LYS A 102 -6.06 18.30 13.33
N GLY A 103 -5.20 17.64 12.55
CA GLY A 103 -4.32 16.58 13.04
C GLY A 103 -4.04 15.53 11.97
N SER A 104 -3.25 14.55 12.36
CA SER A 104 -2.84 13.45 11.49
C SER A 104 -2.95 12.12 12.22
N VAL A 105 -3.18 11.05 11.46
CA VAL A 105 -3.14 9.68 11.97
C VAL A 105 -2.32 8.81 11.02
N ALA A 106 -1.48 7.95 11.58
CA ALA A 106 -0.73 6.97 10.82
C ALA A 106 -0.83 5.57 11.44
N PHE A 107 -0.82 4.55 10.59
CA PHE A 107 -0.93 3.15 10.97
C PHE A 107 0.06 2.31 10.17
N HIS A 108 0.80 1.43 10.87
CA HIS A 108 1.76 0.51 10.28
C HIS A 108 1.35 -0.94 10.57
N MET A 109 1.28 -1.77 9.53
CA MET A 109 0.92 -3.18 9.67
C MET A 109 1.98 -4.00 10.43
N GLU A 110 3.23 -3.57 10.51
CA GLU A 110 4.23 -4.22 11.38
C GLU A 110 4.05 -3.88 12.86
N ARG A 111 3.20 -2.89 13.18
CA ARG A 111 2.84 -2.44 14.53
C ARG A 111 1.32 -2.36 14.68
N LEU A 112 0.63 -3.47 14.38
CA LEU A 112 -0.84 -3.60 14.27
C LEU A 112 -1.66 -2.99 15.43
N ASN A 113 -1.06 -2.89 16.60
CA ASN A 113 -1.72 -2.47 17.83
C ASN A 113 -1.50 -1.00 18.16
N GLU A 114 -0.88 -0.25 17.26
CA GLU A 114 -0.47 1.14 17.48
C GLU A 114 -1.04 2.09 16.41
N LEU A 115 -1.46 3.27 16.85
CA LEU A 115 -1.70 4.43 16.00
C LEU A 115 -0.71 5.54 16.36
N VAL A 116 -0.12 6.18 15.35
CA VAL A 116 0.58 7.45 15.54
C VAL A 116 -0.46 8.56 15.36
N ILE A 117 -0.65 9.39 16.38
CA ILE A 117 -1.64 10.46 16.38
C ILE A 117 -0.93 11.79 16.59
N TYR A 118 -1.21 12.75 15.72
CA TYR A 118 -0.83 14.13 15.88
C TYR A 118 -2.08 15.00 16.08
N GLU A 119 -2.02 15.86 17.10
CA GLU A 119 -2.97 16.95 17.31
C GLU A 119 -2.19 18.25 17.50
N PRO A 120 -2.68 19.39 16.98
CA PRO A 120 -2.03 20.68 17.17
C PRO A 120 -1.68 20.94 18.64
N LYS A 121 -0.46 21.42 18.88
CA LYS A 121 0.08 21.76 20.22
C LYS A 121 0.33 20.57 21.17
N ARG A 122 0.08 19.32 20.76
CA ARG A 122 0.32 18.12 21.60
C ARG A 122 1.52 17.29 21.19
N GLY A 123 2.07 17.55 20.00
CA GLY A 123 3.13 16.73 19.40
C GLY A 123 2.63 15.35 18.95
N PRO A 124 3.39 14.62 18.11
CA PRO A 124 3.05 13.26 17.74
C PRO A 124 3.17 12.31 18.95
N ARG A 125 2.24 11.36 19.07
CA ARG A 125 2.28 10.30 20.09
C ARG A 125 1.84 8.96 19.52
N VAL A 126 2.32 7.88 20.13
CA VAL A 126 1.86 6.53 19.86
C VAL A 126 0.74 6.18 20.83
N GLN A 127 -0.40 5.73 20.32
CA GLN A 127 -1.54 5.25 21.08
C GLN A 127 -1.72 3.74 20.85
N MET A 128 -1.66 2.96 21.93
CA MET A 128 -2.05 1.55 21.88
C MET A 128 -3.57 1.43 21.75
N VAL A 129 -4.04 0.61 20.81
CA VAL A 129 -5.48 0.44 20.50
C VAL A 129 -6.00 -0.97 20.83
N THR A 130 -5.46 -1.58 21.89
CA THR A 130 -5.75 -2.97 22.28
C THR A 130 -6.75 -3.13 23.41
N GLN A 131 -7.20 -2.03 24.05
CA GLN A 131 -8.08 -2.12 25.21
C GLN A 131 -9.55 -2.30 24.82
N ALA A 132 -10.27 -3.10 25.62
CA ALA A 132 -11.73 -3.19 25.57
C ALA A 132 -12.34 -1.80 25.89
N GLY A 133 -13.32 -1.36 25.11
CA GLY A 133 -13.95 -0.04 25.25
C GLY A 133 -13.22 1.11 24.54
N HIS A 134 -12.18 0.82 23.74
CA HIS A 134 -11.66 1.79 22.78
C HIS A 134 -12.77 2.15 21.77
N PRO A 135 -12.89 3.41 21.32
CA PRO A 135 -13.90 3.82 20.32
C PRO A 135 -13.89 3.05 19.00
N TYR A 136 -12.88 2.21 18.78
CA TYR A 136 -12.68 1.41 17.56
C TYR A 136 -12.47 -0.09 17.88
N SER A 137 -12.83 -0.56 19.08
CA SER A 137 -12.73 -1.98 19.45
C SER A 137 -14.05 -2.76 19.35
N ASP A 138 -15.10 -2.15 18.80
CA ASP A 138 -16.33 -2.84 18.42
C ASP A 138 -16.15 -3.46 17.02
N PHE A 139 -15.67 -4.70 16.98
CA PHE A 139 -15.64 -5.55 15.79
C PHE A 139 -16.25 -6.92 16.09
#